data_AF-A0A382YEB6-F1
#
_entry.id   AF-A0A382YEB6-F1
#
_cell.length_a   1.000
_cell.length_b   1.000
_cell.length_c   1.000
_cell.angle_alpha   90.00
_cell.angle_beta   90.00
_cell.angle_gamma   90.00
#
_symmetry.space_group_name_H-M   'P 1'
#
loop_
_entity.id
_entity.type
_entity.pdbx_description
1 polymer ?
#
loop_
_entity_poly.entity_id
_entity_poly.type
_entity_poly.pdbx_seq_one_letter_code
_entity_poly.pdbx_strand_id
1 'polypeptide(L)' 'MIIGCTGNYRKEEYYTILEKVYAIFTKSDVKLLISDDLKKNDKFQIPDNYSLVTFDTLAKNIDLLLAIGGDG' A
#
# COMPACT_ATOMS: atom_id res chain seq x y z
N MET A 1 0.71 13.22 -8.39
CA MET A 1 1.41 12.88 -7.14
C MET A 1 1.53 11.38 -7.04
N ILE A 2 2.67 10.87 -6.58
CA ILE A 2 2.91 9.45 -6.32
C ILE A 2 2.89 9.23 -4.81
N ILE A 3 1.89 8.50 -4.34
CA ILE A 3 1.76 8.13 -2.93
C ILE A 3 2.22 6.68 -2.79
N GLY A 4 3.13 6.44 -1.86
CA GLY A 4 3.51 5.10 -1.45
C GLY A 4 2.71 4.63 -0.26
N CYS A 5 2.41 3.32 -0.19
CA CYS A 5 1.78 2.70 0.97
C CYS A 5 2.58 1.49 1.44
N THR A 6 2.86 1.45 2.74
CA THR A 6 3.48 0.32 3.46
C THR A 6 2.80 0.15 4.82
N GLY A 7 3.09 -0.90 5.55
CA GLY A 7 2.51 -1.07 6.88
C GLY A 7 2.70 -2.44 7.51
N ASN A 8 1.90 -2.71 8.55
CA ASN A 8 1.96 -3.97 9.27
C ASN A 8 1.09 -5.05 8.60
N TYR A 9 1.70 -5.80 7.68
CA TYR A 9 1.05 -6.91 6.94
C TYR A 9 0.61 -8.09 7.82
N ARG A 10 0.99 -8.12 9.11
CA ARG A 10 0.56 -9.15 10.05
C ARG A 10 -0.78 -8.84 10.72
N LYS A 11 -1.34 -7.64 10.47
CA LYS A 11 -2.59 -7.16 11.07
C LYS A 11 -3.69 -7.10 10.00
N GLU A 12 -4.84 -7.69 10.28
CA GLU A 12 -5.97 -7.70 9.34
C GLU A 12 -6.49 -6.28 9.08
N GLU A 13 -6.41 -5.41 10.09
CA GLU A 13 -6.83 -4.02 10.02
C GLU A 13 -6.07 -3.22 8.95
N TYR A 14 -4.80 -3.57 8.69
CA TYR A 14 -4.02 -2.93 7.64
C TYR A 14 -4.71 -3.05 6.28
N TYR A 15 -5.23 -4.23 5.95
CA TYR A 15 -5.88 -4.49 4.66
C TYR A 15 -7.19 -3.71 4.50
N THR A 16 -8.02 -3.70 5.55
CA THR A 16 -9.25 -2.90 5.55
C THR A 16 -8.97 -1.40 5.41
N ILE A 17 -7.90 -0.89 6.01
CA ILE A 17 -7.50 0.51 5.86
C ILE A 17 -6.96 0.75 4.45
N LEU A 18 -6.13 -0.14 3.93
CA LEU A 18 -5.56 -0.06 2.58
C LEU A 18 -6.67 0.00 1.52
N GLU A 19 -7.71 -0.83 1.62
CA GLU A 19 -8.87 -0.82 0.73
C GLU A 19 -9.59 0.54 0.75
N LYS A 20 -9.80 1.13 1.93
CA LYS A 20 -10.43 2.45 2.08
C LYS A 20 -9.55 3.55 1.48
N VAL A 21 -8.25 3.51 1.74
CA VAL A 21 -7.27 4.45 1.18
C VAL A 21 -7.26 4.37 -0.35
N TYR A 22 -7.23 3.16 -0.90
CA TYR A 22 -7.30 2.91 -2.33
C TYR A 22 -8.61 3.47 -2.94
N ALA A 23 -9.76 3.23 -2.31
CA ALA A 23 -11.06 3.73 -2.76
C ALA A 23 -11.17 5.27 -2.76
N ILE A 24 -10.41 5.96 -1.90
CA ILE A 24 -10.31 7.42 -1.88
C ILE A 24 -9.42 7.91 -3.04
N PHE A 25 -8.23 7.32 -3.20
CA PHE A 25 -7.27 7.80 -4.19
C PHE A 25 -7.61 7.42 -5.63
N THR A 26 -8.35 6.35 -5.87
CA THR A 26 -8.86 6.03 -7.23
C THR A 26 -9.79 7.10 -7.81
N LYS A 27 -10.36 7.96 -6.96
CA LYS A 27 -11.20 9.10 -7.38
C LYS A 27 -10.39 10.38 -7.62
N SER A 28 -9.07 10.32 -7.46
CA SER A 28 -8.15 11.45 -7.53
C SER A 28 -7.10 11.22 -8.61
N ASP A 29 -6.46 12.29 -9.11
CA ASP A 29 -5.33 12.18 -10.05
C ASP A 29 -4.02 11.86 -9.30
N VAL A 30 -4.01 10.70 -8.63
CA VAL A 30 -2.92 10.24 -7.77
C VAL A 30 -2.54 8.81 -8.15
N LYS A 31 -1.24 8.56 -8.28
CA LYS A 31 -0.70 7.22 -8.46
C LYS A 31 -0.39 6.62 -7.09
N LEU A 32 -1.11 5.56 -6.73
CA LEU A 32 -0.85 4.81 -5.50
C LEU A 32 0.06 3.61 -5.81
N LEU A 33 1.24 3.59 -5.21
CA LEU A 33 2.17 2.46 -5.21
C LEU A 33 2.11 1.76 -3.85
N ILE A 34 2.10 0.43 -3.84
CA ILE A 34 2.00 -0.36 -2.61
C ILE A 34 3.23 -1.26 -2.53
N SER A 35 3.84 -1.37 -1.35
CA SER A 35 4.96 -2.29 -1.15
C SER A 35 4.51 -3.74 -1.34
N ASP A 36 5.28 -4.49 -2.12
CA ASP A 36 5.02 -5.89 -2.46
C ASP A 36 5.23 -6.86 -1.29
N ASP A 37 5.75 -6.37 -0.15
CA ASP A 37 5.70 -7.05 1.14
C ASP A 37 4.28 -7.50 1.53
N LEU A 38 3.25 -6.88 0.94
CA LEU A 38 1.87 -7.31 1.06
C LEU A 38 1.64 -8.78 0.66
N LYS A 39 2.49 -9.33 -0.22
CA LYS A 39 2.50 -10.75 -0.63
C LYS A 39 2.94 -11.70 0.50
N LYS A 40 3.50 -11.20 1.60
CA LYS A 40 3.89 -12.02 2.76
C LYS A 40 2.68 -12.62 3.47
N ASN A 41 1.47 -12.14 3.18
CA ASN A 41 0.21 -12.70 3.67
C ASN A 41 -0.53 -13.36 2.51
N ASP A 42 -0.62 -14.68 2.56
CA ASP A 42 -1.25 -15.55 1.58
C ASP A 42 -2.78 -15.59 1.69
N LYS A 43 -3.35 -15.09 2.79
CA LYS A 43 -4.80 -15.06 3.00
C LYS A 43 -5.48 -13.87 2.33
N PHE A 44 -4.75 -12.78 2.11
CA PHE A 44 -5.30 -11.60 1.47
C PHE A 44 -5.27 -11.74 -0.05
N GLN A 45 -6.45 -11.70 -0.67
CA GLN A 45 -6.57 -11.69 -2.12
C GLN A 45 -6.24 -10.29 -2.64
N ILE A 46 -5.03 -10.14 -3.18
CA ILE A 46 -4.54 -8.87 -3.70
C ILE A 46 -5.33 -8.52 -4.98
N PRO A 47 -6.01 -7.37 -5.04
CA PRO A 47 -6.67 -6.93 -6.25
C PRO A 47 -5.67 -6.69 -7.40
N ASP A 48 -6.01 -7.12 -8.62
CA ASP A 48 -5.15 -6.96 -9.81
C ASP A 48 -4.85 -5.49 -10.17
N ASN A 49 -5.68 -4.56 -9.69
CA ASN A 49 -5.50 -3.13 -9.90
C ASN A 49 -4.48 -2.49 -8.95
N TYR A 50 -3.93 -3.24 -7.98
CA TYR A 50 -2.89 -2.75 -7.09
C TYR A 50 -1.54 -2.69 -7.84
N SER A 51 -0.92 -1.51 -7.83
CA SER A 51 0.43 -1.33 -8.35
C SER A 51 1.46 -1.69 -7.27
N LEU A 52 1.89 -2.94 -7.26
CA LEU A 52 2.90 -3.44 -6.32
C LEU A 52 4.33 -3.13 -6.79
N VAL A 53 5.18 -2.68 -5.86
CA VAL A 53 6.61 -2.42 -6.09
C VAL A 53 7.44 -2.85 -4.90
N THR A 54 8.74 -3.11 -5.08
CA THR A 54 9.63 -3.38 -3.95
C THR A 54 9.73 -2.17 -3.03
N PHE A 55 9.99 -2.38 -1.73
CA PHE A 55 10.13 -1.28 -0.77
C PHE A 55 11.19 -0.25 -1.17
N ASP A 56 12.34 -0.69 -1.69
CA ASP A 56 13.39 0.21 -2.19
C ASP A 56 12.91 1.09 -3.35
N THR A 57 12.10 0.53 -4.24
CA THR A 57 11.50 1.27 -5.36
C THR A 57 10.47 2.25 -4.83
N LEU A 58 9.64 1.83 -3.86
CA LEU A 58 8.67 2.69 -3.20
C LEU A 58 9.36 3.91 -2.58
N ALA A 59 10.38 3.69 -1.74
CA ALA A 59 11.06 4.74 -1.00
C ALA A 59 11.75 5.79 -1.90
N LYS A 60 12.16 5.41 -3.12
CA LYS A 60 12.87 6.29 -4.06
C LYS A 60 11.96 7.07 -5.01
N ASN A 61 10.71 6.65 -5.20
CA ASN A 61 9.86 7.12 -6.30
C ASN A 61 8.54 7.76 -5.84
N ILE A 62 8.41 8.11 -4.55
CA ILE A 62 7.17 8.65 -3.96
C ILE A 62 7.35 10.09 -3.50
N ASP A 63 6.27 10.87 -3.61
CA ASP A 63 6.16 12.21 -3.04
C ASP A 63 5.73 12.17 -1.56
N LEU A 64 4.93 11.15 -1.20
CA LEU A 64 4.37 10.96 0.14
C LEU A 64 4.33 9.46 0.48
N LEU A 65 4.71 9.10 1.71
CA LEU A 65 4.59 7.74 2.24
C LEU A 65 3.49 7.64 3.29
N LEU A 66 2.57 6.70 3.10
CA LEU A 66 1.63 6.25 4.11
C LEU A 66 2.15 4.96 4.75
N ALA A 67 2.59 5.05 6.00
CA ALA A 67 2.89 3.90 6.84
C ALA A 67 1.66 3.60 7.72
N ILE A 68 0.95 2.51 7.42
CA ILE A 68 -0.32 2.15 8.08
C ILE A 68 -0.06 1.06 9.13
N GLY A 69 -0.38 1.39 10.38
CA GLY A 69 0.00 0.57 11.54
C GLY A 69 1.44 0.83 11.97
N GLY A 70 1.90 0.10 13.00
CA GLY A 70 3.26 0.27 13.51
C GLY A 70 3.70 -0.85 14.46
N ASP A 71 4.95 -1.26 14.30
CA ASP A 71 5.79 -2.07 15.23
C ASP A 71 7.30 -1.77 14.99
N GLY A 72 7.62 -0.66 14.31
CA GLY A 72 8.97 -0.38 13.79
C GLY A 72 8.96 -0.09 12.30
#